data_AF-A0A7X3HQK1-F1
#
_entry.id   AF-A0A7X3HQK1-F1
#
_cell.length_a   1.000
_cell.length_b   1.000
_cell.length_c   1.000
_cell.angle_alpha   90.00
_cell.angle_beta   90.00
_cell.angle_gamma   90.00
#
_symmetry.space_group_name_H-M   'P 1'
#
loop_
_entity.id
_entity.type
_entity.pdbx_description
1 polymer ?
#
loop_
_entity_poly.entity_id
_entity_poly.type
_entity_poly.pdbx_seq_one_letter_code
_entity_poly.pdbx_strand_id
1 'polypeptide(L)'
;MDQRLRWITTSHRGLYIHAIAFQLRQERALACPGPKWAYMVGVGRSAVPSINIDFDSEREDDLDFFTRDAAEQAAISFGMRIVNVMLEIE
;
A
#
# COMPACT_ATOMS: atom_id res chain seq x y z
N MET A 1 5.42 -19.73 9.48
CA MET A 1 5.79 -18.32 9.69
C MET A 1 4.52 -17.51 9.50
N ASP A 2 3.94 -17.06 10.60
CA ASP A 2 2.75 -16.22 10.61
C ASP A 2 3.14 -14.87 10.00
N GLN A 3 2.84 -14.65 8.71
CA GLN A 3 3.13 -13.40 8.01
C GLN A 3 2.17 -12.33 8.53
N ARG A 4 2.42 -11.87 9.76
CA ARG A 4 1.62 -10.83 10.40
C ARG A 4 1.63 -9.58 9.52
N LEU A 5 0.45 -9.04 9.36
CA LEU A 5 0.20 -7.71 8.81
C LEU A 5 1.14 -6.73 9.53
N ARG A 6 2.01 -6.07 8.77
CA ARG A 6 3.01 -5.14 9.31
C ARG A 6 3.04 -3.89 8.44
N TRP A 7 3.00 -2.74 9.11
CA TRP A 7 3.28 -1.46 8.51
C TRP A 7 4.77 -1.32 8.18
N ILE A 8 5.05 -0.90 6.95
CA ILE A 8 6.34 -0.37 6.53
C ILE A 8 6.20 1.14 6.49
N THR A 9 7.17 1.85 7.05
CA THR A 9 7.19 3.31 7.05
C THR A 9 8.49 3.78 6.42
N THR A 10 8.39 4.72 5.49
CA THR A 10 9.53 5.37 4.87
C THR A 10 9.34 6.89 4.85
N SER A 11 10.42 7.64 4.97
CA SER A 11 10.40 9.10 4.85
C SER A 11 10.69 9.51 3.42
N HIS A 12 9.91 10.44 2.87
CA HIS A 12 10.15 11.05 1.56
C HIS A 12 9.86 12.56 1.63
N ARG A 13 10.84 13.39 1.27
CA ARG A 13 10.73 14.87 1.24
C ARG A 13 10.14 15.51 2.52
N GLY A 14 10.48 14.99 3.69
CA GLY A 14 10.00 15.53 4.98
C GLY A 14 8.62 15.02 5.43
N LEU A 15 7.97 14.18 4.61
CA LEU A 15 6.75 13.45 4.97
C LEU A 15 7.07 11.96 5.18
N TYR A 16 6.15 11.25 5.81
CA TYR A 16 6.19 9.82 6.04
C TYR A 16 5.12 9.12 5.23
N ILE A 17 5.50 8.01 4.60
CA ILE A 17 4.65 7.12 3.84
C ILE A 17 4.53 5.83 4.65
N HIS A 18 3.31 5.45 5.00
CA HIS A 18 2.98 4.21 5.67
C HIS A 18 2.33 3.26 4.66
N ALA A 19 2.92 2.10 4.44
CA ALA A 19 2.43 1.08 3.53
C ALA A 19 2.15 -0.21 4.30
N ILE A 20 1.08 -0.90 3.93
CA ILE A 20 0.82 -2.27 4.39
C ILE A 20 0.29 -3.09 3.23
N ALA A 21 0.86 -4.27 3.02
CA ALA A 21 0.33 -5.24 2.08
C ALA A 21 -0.42 -6.34 2.82
N PHE A 22 -1.52 -6.78 2.23
CA PHE A 22 -2.36 -7.82 2.78
C PHE A 22 -2.86 -8.75 1.69
N GLN A 23 -3.00 -10.02 2.03
CA GLN A 23 -3.49 -11.03 1.12
C GLN A 23 -5.02 -10.93 1.02
N LEU A 24 -5.52 -10.88 -0.21
CA LEU A 24 -6.96 -10.95 -0.47
C LEU A 24 -7.45 -12.40 -0.28
N ARG A 25 -8.55 -12.57 0.44
CA ARG A 25 -9.25 -13.87 0.47
C ARG A 25 -9.88 -14.08 -0.90
N GLN A 26 -9.36 -15.03 -1.65
CA GLN A 26 -9.89 -15.39 -2.97
C GLN A 26 -11.15 -16.26 -2.77
N GLU A 27 -12.33 -15.73 -3.11
CA GLU A 27 -13.59 -16.49 -3.12
C GLU A 27 -13.75 -17.36 -4.38
N ARG A 28 -12.97 -17.11 -5.42
CA ARG A 28 -12.97 -17.87 -6.68
C ARG A 28 -11.55 -18.22 -7.13
N ALA A 29 -11.38 -19.44 -7.63
CA ALA A 29 -10.14 -19.90 -8.23
C ALA A 29 -9.87 -19.09 -9.51
N LEU A 30 -8.83 -18.26 -9.49
CA LEU A 30 -8.34 -17.56 -10.66
C LEU A 30 -7.32 -18.44 -11.40
N ALA A 31 -7.16 -18.22 -12.70
CA ALA A 31 -6.20 -18.93 -13.55
C ALA A 31 -4.72 -18.68 -13.18
N CYS A 32 -4.43 -17.90 -12.13
CA CYS A 32 -3.09 -17.50 -11.74
C CYS A 32 -2.56 -18.34 -10.57
N PRO A 33 -1.27 -18.70 -10.55
CA PRO A 33 -0.71 -19.73 -9.67
C PRO A 33 -0.46 -19.29 -8.21
N GLY A 34 -0.97 -18.13 -7.77
CA GLY A 34 -0.60 -17.55 -6.48
C GLY A 34 -1.66 -16.68 -5.81
N PRO A 35 -1.49 -16.42 -4.49
CA PRO A 35 -2.38 -15.55 -3.73
C PRO A 35 -2.29 -14.12 -4.24
N LYS A 36 -3.44 -13.45 -4.37
CA LYS A 36 -3.52 -12.03 -4.69
C LYS A 36 -3.23 -11.19 -3.46
N TRP A 37 -2.46 -10.12 -3.65
CA TRP A 37 -2.11 -9.14 -2.64
C TRP A 37 -2.67 -7.78 -3.02
N ALA A 38 -3.15 -7.06 -2.02
CA ALA A 38 -3.53 -5.65 -2.11
C ALA A 38 -2.69 -4.85 -1.10
N TYR A 39 -2.78 -3.53 -1.17
CA TYR A 39 -2.10 -2.65 -0.25
C TYR A 39 -2.97 -1.48 0.22
N MET A 40 -2.63 -0.93 1.39
CA MET A 40 -3.09 0.38 1.86
C MET A 40 -1.88 1.31 1.99
N VAL A 41 -2.09 2.59 1.70
CA VAL A 41 -1.08 3.63 1.86
C VAL A 41 -1.64 4.84 2.62
N GLY A 42 -0.87 5.37 3.55
CA GLY A 42 -1.13 6.64 4.22
C GLY A 42 0.08 7.56 4.10
N VAL A 43 -0.15 8.85 3.90
CA VAL A 43 0.92 9.88 3.87
C VAL A 43 0.64 10.91 4.94
N GLY A 44 1.66 11.27 5.73
CA GLY A 44 1.51 12.26 6.80
C GLY A 44 2.82 12.83 7.30
N ARG A 45 2.74 13.71 8.30
CA ARG A 45 3.91 14.35 8.94
C ARG A 45 4.49 13.55 10.12
N SER A 46 3.76 12.53 10.58
CA SER A 46 4.17 11.68 11.72
C SER A 46 4.85 10.41 11.22
N ALA A 47 5.90 9.97 11.93
CA ALA A 47 6.53 8.66 11.70
C ALA A 47 5.67 7.48 12.19
N VAL A 48 4.57 7.75 12.91
CA VAL A 48 3.66 6.74 13.43
C VAL A 48 2.43 6.66 12.52
N PRO A 49 2.09 5.47 11.96
CA PRO A 49 0.89 5.31 11.17
C PRO A 49 -0.33 5.65 12.01
N SER A 50 -1.16 6.59 11.55
CA SER A 50 -2.45 6.85 12.16
C SER A 50 -3.53 6.01 11.48
N ILE A 51 -4.61 5.68 12.19
CA ILE A 51 -5.74 4.88 11.70
C ILE A 51 -6.59 5.58 10.63
N ASN A 52 -6.35 6.86 10.33
CA ASN A 52 -7.03 7.59 9.26
C ASN A 52 -6.34 7.29 7.93
N ILE A 53 -6.62 6.12 7.38
CA ILE A 53 -6.08 5.68 6.10
C ILE A 53 -7.28 5.43 5.20
N ASP A 54 -7.39 6.23 4.13
CA ASP A 54 -8.40 6.01 3.11
C ASP A 54 -8.10 4.68 2.42
N PHE A 55 -8.98 3.71 2.67
CA PHE A 55 -8.98 2.44 1.98
C PHE A 55 -10.09 2.46 0.94
N ASP A 56 -9.70 2.68 -0.31
CA ASP A 56 -10.63 2.53 -1.43
C ASP A 56 -10.55 1.11 -1.97
N SER A 57 -11.50 0.26 -1.57
CA SER A 57 -11.66 -1.10 -2.09
C SER A 57 -12.31 -1.15 -3.47
N GLU A 58 -12.83 -0.02 -3.98
CA GLU A 58 -13.50 0.06 -5.28
C GLU A 58 -12.55 0.44 -6.42
N ARG A 59 -11.27 0.66 -6.13
CA ARG A 59 -10.25 0.71 -7.19
C ARG A 59 -10.09 -0.66 -7.84
N GLU A 60 -10.83 -0.88 -8.91
CA GLU A 60 -10.47 -1.77 -10.03
C GLU A 60 -9.19 -1.24 -10.72
N ASP A 61 -8.12 -0.96 -9.97
CA ASP A 61 -6.82 -0.85 -10.60
C ASP A 61 -6.49 -2.25 -11.12
N ASP A 62 -6.35 -2.40 -12.45
CA ASP A 62 -5.93 -3.61 -13.18
C ASP A 62 -4.54 -4.15 -12.74
N LEU A 63 -3.99 -3.66 -11.62
CA LEU A 63 -2.70 -4.02 -11.08
C LEU A 63 -2.86 -5.17 -10.08
N ASP A 64 -2.88 -6.38 -10.62
CA ASP A 64 -2.79 -7.60 -9.82
C ASP A 64 -1.37 -7.78 -9.25
N PHE A 65 -1.24 -7.79 -7.92
CA PHE A 65 0.02 -8.15 -7.25
C PHE A 65 -0.03 -9.61 -6.77
N PHE A 66 0.93 -10.43 -7.24
CA PHE A 66 1.01 -11.85 -6.88
C PHE A 66 2.03 -12.15 -5.78
N THR A 67 2.70 -11.11 -5.26
CA THR A 67 3.61 -11.21 -4.11
C THR A 67 3.38 -10.03 -3.16
N ARG A 68 3.66 -10.26 -1.88
CA ARG A 68 3.62 -9.24 -0.83
C ARG A 68 4.55 -8.07 -1.18
N ASP A 69 5.80 -8.38 -1.52
CA ASP A 69 6.83 -7.38 -1.80
C ASP A 69 6.44 -6.47 -2.97
N ALA A 70 5.81 -7.02 -4.01
CA ALA A 70 5.31 -6.22 -5.13
C ALA A 70 4.22 -5.23 -4.69
N ALA A 71 3.28 -5.66 -3.85
CA ALA A 71 2.24 -4.79 -3.32
C ALA A 71 2.83 -3.71 -2.38
N GLU A 72 3.82 -4.06 -1.54
CA GLU A 72 4.51 -3.10 -0.67
C GLU A 72 5.28 -2.04 -1.47
N GLN A 73 6.01 -2.45 -2.51
CA GLN A 73 6.73 -1.53 -3.39
C GLN A 73 5.79 -0.61 -4.16
N ALA A 74 4.65 -1.14 -4.63
CA ALA A 74 3.62 -0.34 -5.29
C ALA A 74 3.04 0.73 -4.35
N ALA A 75 2.72 0.35 -3.10
CA ALA A 75 2.23 1.26 -2.08
C ALA A 75 3.20 2.41 -1.80
N ILE A 76 4.49 2.10 -1.64
CA ILE A 76 5.53 3.10 -1.38
C ILE A 76 5.67 4.04 -2.58
N SER A 77 5.73 3.48 -3.80
CA SER A 77 5.82 4.26 -5.03
C SER A 77 4.64 5.21 -5.19
N PHE A 78 3.43 4.74 -4.92
CA PHE A 78 2.23 5.57 -4.92
C PHE A 78 2.27 6.65 -3.84
N GLY A 79 2.69 6.32 -2.61
CA GLY A 79 2.89 7.29 -1.54
C GLY A 79 3.90 8.39 -1.89
N MET A 80 4.99 8.06 -2.59
CA MET A 80 5.96 9.05 -3.07
C MET A 80 5.34 10.01 -4.09
N ARG A 81 4.45 9.50 -4.97
CA ARG A 81 3.70 10.35 -5.91
C ARG A 81 2.75 11.30 -5.19
N ILE A 82 2.02 10.82 -4.17
CA ILE A 82 1.16 11.66 -3.34
C ILE A 82 1.97 12.79 -2.70
N VAL A 83 3.10 12.47 -2.07
CA VAL A 83 4.00 13.46 -1.45
C VAL A 83 4.45 14.51 -2.47
N ASN A 84 4.84 14.09 -3.67
CA ASN A 84 5.25 15.03 -4.70
C ASN A 84 4.11 15.98 -5.10
N VAL A 85 2.89 15.47 -5.30
CA VAL A 85 1.72 16.29 -5.61
C VAL A 85 1.36 17.25 -4.47
N MET A 86 1.37 16.78 -3.22
CA MET A 86 1.11 17.62 -2.04
C MET A 86 2.08 18.80 -1.97
N LEU A 87 3.37 18.55 -2.19
CA LEU A 87 4.43 19.55 -2.13
C LEU A 87 4.54 20.41 -3.41
N GLU A 88 3.91 20.02 -4.51
CA GLU A 88 3.80 20.86 -5.72
C GLU A 88 2.67 21.90 -5.61
N ILE A 89 1.70 21.67 -4.72
CA ILE A 89 0.55 22.53 -4.50
C ILE A 89 0.76 23.53 -3.34
N GLU A 90 1.73 23.28 -2.45
CA GLU A 90 2.19 24.21 -1.40
C GLU A 90 3.12 25.31 -1.95
#